data_AF-A0A7G5LR78-F1
#
_entry.id   AF-A0A7G5LR78-F1
#
_cell.length_a   1.000
_cell.length_b   1.000
_cell.length_c   1.000
_cell.angle_alpha   90.00
_cell.angle_beta   90.00
_cell.angle_gamma   90.00
#
_symmetry.space_group_name_H-M   'P 1'
#
loop_
_entity.id
_entity.type
_entity.pdbx_description
1 polymer ?
#
loop_
_entity_poly.entity_id
_entity_poly.type
_entity_poly.pdbx_seq_one_letter_code
_entity_poly.pdbx_strand_id
1 'polypeptide(L)'
;MVRPEVGTATIEHEIMAEKANSLGAAEKRVINAIAALETGEDRKAALAEARDAVWGYFVQRELLGFEDHDEVIADLKIPRQVLLTLGAIEE
;
A
#
# COMPACT_ATOMS: atom_id res chain seq x y z
N MET A 1 -16.81 -20.71 -32.17
CA MET A 1 -15.85 -21.50 -31.38
C MET A 1 -14.99 -20.51 -30.60
N VAL A 2 -15.26 -20.31 -29.30
CA VAL A 2 -14.38 -19.49 -28.45
C VAL A 2 -13.11 -20.30 -28.25
N ARG A 3 -11.95 -19.74 -28.61
CA ARG A 3 -10.65 -20.36 -28.35
C ARG A 3 -10.37 -20.23 -26.86
N PRO A 4 -10.31 -21.32 -26.08
CA PRO A 4 -10.20 -21.26 -24.62
C PRO A 4 -8.98 -20.47 -24.15
N GLU A 5 -7.86 -20.58 -24.88
CA GLU A 5 -6.63 -19.81 -24.65
C GLU A 5 -6.78 -18.27 -24.74
N VAL A 6 -7.76 -17.75 -25.50
CA VAL A 6 -8.00 -16.30 -25.60
C VAL A 6 -8.79 -15.80 -24.39
N GLY A 7 -9.66 -16.63 -23.81
CA GLY A 7 -10.41 -16.30 -22.61
C GLY A 7 -9.51 -16.21 -21.36
N THR A 8 -8.57 -17.15 -21.21
CA THR A 8 -7.62 -17.15 -20.09
C THR A 8 -6.66 -15.96 -20.15
N ALA A 9 -6.14 -15.63 -21.34
CA ALA A 9 -5.22 -14.50 -21.51
C ALA A 9 -5.88 -13.14 -21.17
N THR A 10 -7.16 -12.95 -21.50
CA THR A 10 -7.90 -11.73 -21.14
C THR A 10 -8.07 -11.59 -19.62
N ILE A 11 -8.42 -12.68 -18.93
CA ILE A 11 -8.59 -12.68 -17.47
C ILE A 11 -7.26 -12.42 -16.76
N GLU A 12 -6.16 -13.01 -17.23
CA GLU A 12 -4.82 -12.73 -16.70
C GLU A 12 -4.46 -11.25 -16.83
N HIS A 13 -4.75 -10.64 -17.98
CA HIS A 13 -4.51 -9.22 -18.20
C HIS A 13 -5.34 -8.33 -17.26
N GLU A 14 -6.63 -8.65 -17.08
CA GLU A 14 -7.50 -7.93 -16.15
C GLU A 14 -7.01 -8.04 -14.70
N ILE A 15 -6.58 -9.23 -14.27
CA ILE A 15 -6.01 -9.45 -12.94
C ILE A 15 -4.74 -8.62 -12.76
N MET A 16 -3.86 -8.56 -13.76
CA MET A 16 -2.64 -7.75 -13.68
C MET A 16 -2.95 -6.26 -13.62
N ALA A 17 -3.92 -5.79 -14.40
CA ALA A 17 -4.37 -4.40 -14.35
C ALA A 17 -4.95 -4.04 -12.98
N GLU A 18 -5.78 -4.92 -12.40
CA GLU A 18 -6.37 -4.71 -11.08
C GLU A 18 -5.32 -4.69 -9.96
N LYS A 19 -4.34 -5.60 -10.02
CA LYS A 19 -3.19 -5.61 -9.10
C LYS A 19 -2.40 -4.30 -9.15
N ALA A 20 -2.10 -3.81 -10.35
CA ALA A 20 -1.38 -2.54 -10.53
C ALA A 20 -2.19 -1.35 -10.00
N ASN A 21 -3.50 -1.31 -10.27
CA ASN A 21 -4.39 -0.27 -9.76
C ASN A 21 -4.49 -0.30 -8.24
N SER A 22 -4.64 -1.49 -7.64
CA SER A 22 -4.73 -1.68 -6.19
C SER A 22 -3.44 -1.23 -5.49
N LEU A 23 -2.27 -1.60 -6.03
CA LEU A 23 -0.98 -1.16 -5.48
C LEU A 23 -0.81 0.36 -5.57
N GLY A 24 -1.11 0.96 -6.73
CA GLY A 24 -1.00 2.40 -6.91
C GLY A 24 -1.99 3.21 -6.06
N ALA A 25 -3.17 2.66 -5.77
CA ALA A 25 -4.12 3.27 -4.84
C ALA A 25 -3.60 3.22 -3.39
N ALA A 26 -3.02 2.10 -2.97
CA ALA A 26 -2.41 1.96 -1.65
C ALA A 26 -1.23 2.93 -1.46
N GLU A 27 -0.36 3.07 -2.46
CA GLU A 27 0.75 4.03 -2.45
C GLU A 27 0.24 5.47 -2.30
N LYS A 28 -0.77 5.88 -3.07
CA LYS A 28 -1.39 7.21 -2.94
C LYS A 28 -1.96 7.44 -1.54
N ARG A 29 -2.54 6.42 -0.91
CA ARG A 29 -3.04 6.52 0.47
C ARG A 29 -1.89 6.78 1.44
N VAL A 30 -0.76 6.08 1.29
CA VAL A 30 0.44 6.31 2.11
C VAL A 30 0.94 7.75 1.98
N ILE A 31 1.07 8.26 0.75
CA ILE A 31 1.51 9.64 0.48
C ILE A 31 0.61 10.65 1.20
N ASN A 32 -0.71 10.49 1.06
CA ASN A 32 -1.68 11.39 1.69
C ASN A 32 -1.64 11.31 3.22
N ALA A 33 -1.52 10.11 3.79
CA ALA A 33 -1.49 9.91 5.23
C ALA A 33 -0.21 10.47 5.86
N ILE A 34 0.95 10.33 5.21
CA ILE A 34 2.21 10.93 5.66
C ILE A 34 2.13 12.46 5.59
N ALA A 35 1.59 13.02 4.51
CA ALA A 35 1.39 14.46 4.41
C ALA A 35 0.47 15.00 5.50
N ALA A 36 -0.65 14.32 5.76
CA ALA A 36 -1.59 14.68 6.81
C ALA A 36 -0.97 14.59 8.21
N LEU A 37 -0.10 13.59 8.43
CA LEU A 37 0.65 13.45 9.67
C LEU A 37 1.53 14.68 9.92
N GLU A 38 2.24 15.19 8.90
CA GLU A 38 3.11 16.37 9.02
C GLU A 38 2.36 17.67 9.36
N THR A 39 1.12 17.84 8.88
CA THR A 39 0.38 19.11 8.98
C THR A 39 -0.75 19.12 10.01
N GLY A 40 -1.19 17.96 10.50
CA GLY A 40 -2.44 17.80 11.24
C GLY A 40 -2.42 18.25 12.70
N GLU A 41 -3.55 18.81 13.17
CA GLU A 41 -3.78 19.16 14.59
C GLU A 41 -3.94 17.90 15.48
N ASP A 42 -4.60 16.85 14.98
CA ASP A 42 -4.69 15.56 15.69
C ASP A 42 -3.60 14.58 15.24
N ARG A 43 -2.44 14.72 15.90
CA ARG A 43 -1.26 13.89 15.64
C ARG A 43 -1.49 12.41 15.92
N LYS A 44 -2.37 12.04 16.85
CA LYS A 44 -2.63 10.63 17.20
C LYS A 44 -3.43 9.96 16.09
N ALA A 45 -4.55 10.56 15.70
CA ALA A 45 -5.38 10.02 14.63
C ALA A 45 -4.62 9.94 13.29
N ALA A 46 -3.84 10.97 12.96
CA ALA A 46 -3.03 10.97 11.75
C ALA A 46 -1.92 9.91 11.77
N LEU A 47 -1.36 9.61 12.95
CA LEU A 47 -0.36 8.55 13.10
C LEU A 47 -0.97 7.16 12.93
N ALA A 48 -2.17 6.93 13.47
CA ALA A 48 -2.90 5.69 13.27
C ALA A 48 -3.22 5.46 11.79
N GLU A 49 -3.76 6.47 11.10
CA GLU A 49 -4.05 6.38 9.65
C GLU A 49 -2.78 6.13 8.82
N ALA A 50 -1.66 6.79 9.16
CA ALA A 50 -0.39 6.54 8.48
C ALA A 50 0.12 5.11 8.68
N ARG A 51 -0.05 4.54 9.88
CA ARG A 51 0.30 3.14 10.17
C ARG A 51 -0.54 2.17 9.33
N ASP A 52 -1.85 2.37 9.31
CA ASP A 52 -2.77 1.53 8.56
C ASP A 52 -2.52 1.59 7.05
N ALA A 53 -2.28 2.79 6.52
CA ALA A 53 -1.96 2.98 5.11
C ALA A 53 -0.65 2.27 4.73
N VAL A 54 0.41 2.44 5.52
CA VAL A 54 1.72 1.81 5.27
C VAL A 54 1.64 0.29 5.39
N TRP A 55 0.94 -0.22 6.41
CA TRP A 55 0.71 -1.65 6.56
C TRP A 55 -0.01 -2.24 5.35
N GLY A 56 -1.11 -1.62 4.92
CA GLY A 56 -1.86 -2.07 3.75
C GLY A 56 -1.02 -2.06 2.47
N TYR A 57 -0.20 -1.04 2.27
CA TYR A 57 0.71 -0.96 1.13
C TYR A 57 1.78 -2.06 1.15
N PHE A 58 2.40 -2.32 2.30
CA PHE A 58 3.38 -3.40 2.46
C PHE A 58 2.78 -4.77 2.19
N VAL A 59 1.59 -5.05 2.73
CA VAL A 59 0.87 -6.31 2.45
C VAL A 59 0.61 -6.47 0.96
N GLN A 60 0.18 -5.42 0.24
CA GLN A 60 -0.02 -5.49 -1.21
C GLN A 60 1.29 -5.74 -1.96
N ARG A 61 2.41 -5.14 -1.53
CA ARG A 61 3.74 -5.37 -2.12
C ARG A 61 4.20 -6.81 -1.94
N GLU A 62 4.08 -7.36 -0.74
CA GLU A 62 4.44 -8.74 -0.42
C GLU A 62 3.60 -9.74 -1.24
N LEU A 63 2.29 -9.51 -1.38
CA LEU A 63 1.40 -10.33 -2.22
C LEU A 63 1.80 -10.34 -3.72
N LEU A 64 2.55 -9.34 -4.15
CA LEU A 64 3.08 -9.21 -5.51
C LEU A 64 4.55 -9.64 -5.63
N GLY A 65 5.18 -10.09 -4.53
CA GLY A 65 6.56 -10.58 -4.50
C GLY A 65 7.62 -9.52 -4.19
N PHE A 66 7.23 -8.33 -3.71
CA PHE A 66 8.16 -7.26 -3.35
C PHE A 66 8.44 -7.26 -1.83
N GLU A 67 9.32 -8.15 -1.38
CA GLU A 67 9.59 -8.40 0.05
C GLU A 67 10.50 -7.35 0.71
N ASP A 68 11.36 -6.67 -0.07
CA ASP A 68 12.23 -5.60 0.45
C ASP A 68 11.49 -4.25 0.43
N HIS A 69 11.45 -3.58 1.57
CA HIS A 69 10.72 -2.33 1.80
C HIS A 69 11.64 -1.11 1.96
N ASP A 70 12.97 -1.28 2.00
CA ASP A 70 13.90 -0.19 2.34
C ASP A 70 13.85 0.97 1.33
N GLU A 71 13.78 0.64 0.04
CA GLU A 71 13.69 1.64 -1.03
C GLU A 71 12.39 2.46 -0.93
N VAL A 72 11.24 1.80 -0.79
CA VAL A 72 9.95 2.49 -0.69
C VAL A 72 9.78 3.26 0.63
N ILE A 73 10.41 2.80 1.72
CA ILE A 73 10.49 3.56 2.98
C ILE A 73 11.20 4.89 2.75
N ALA A 74 12.32 4.88 2.01
CA ALA A 74 13.07 6.08 1.69
C ALA A 74 12.32 6.99 0.71
N ASP A 75 11.79 6.43 -0.38
CA ASP A 75 11.12 7.18 -1.45
C ASP A 75 9.85 7.87 -0.97
N LEU A 76 9.02 7.15 -0.20
CA LEU A 76 7.78 7.69 0.39
C LEU A 76 8.04 8.47 1.68
N LYS A 77 9.30 8.57 2.12
CA LYS A 77 9.73 9.28 3.34
C LYS A 77 8.98 8.83 4.59
N ILE A 78 8.77 7.52 4.73
CA ILE A 78 7.97 6.94 5.81
C ILE A 78 8.66 7.23 7.16
N PRO A 79 8.05 8.00 8.07
CA PRO A 79 8.68 8.33 9.33
C PRO A 79 8.83 7.10 10.22
N ARG A 80 9.95 7.00 10.95
CA ARG A 80 10.21 5.86 11.85
C ARG A 80 9.08 5.61 12.86
N GLN A 81 8.42 6.64 13.36
CA GLN A 81 7.27 6.52 14.28
C GLN A 81 6.06 5.79 13.68
N VAL A 82 5.93 5.77 12.35
CA VAL A 82 4.92 4.98 11.63
C VAL A 82 5.34 3.51 11.62
N LEU A 83 6.63 3.22 11.45
CA LEU A 83 7.15 1.84 11.39
C LEU A 83 7.13 1.10 12.74
N LEU A 84 7.28 1.81 13.85
CA LEU A 84 7.47 1.20 15.19
C LEU A 84 6.29 0.35 15.70
N THR A 85 5.09 0.52 15.13
CA THR A 85 3.86 -0.19 15.55
C THR A 85 2.99 -0.53 14.34
N LEU A 86 3.62 -0.96 13.25
CA LEU A 86 2.90 -1.47 12.09
C LEU A 86 2.08 -2.72 12.45
N GLY A 87 0.81 -2.75 12.05
CA GLY A 87 -0.08 -3.89 12.25
C GLY A 87 -0.53 -4.15 13.70
N ALA A 88 -0.23 -3.25 14.64
CA ALA A 88 -0.77 -3.33 15.99
C ALA A 88 -2.24 -2.89 16.01
N ILE A 89 -3.11 -3.71 16.59
CA ILE A 89 -4.50 -3.34 16.86
C ILE A 89 -4.47 -2.39 18.06
N GLU A 90 -4.75 -1.10 17.87
CA GLU A 90 -4.90 -0.16 19.00
C GLU A 90 -6.25 -0.45 19.70
N GLU A 91 -6.22 -0.82 20.98
CA GLU A 91 -7.40 -1.06 21.85
C GLU A 91 -8.14 0.23 22.24
#